data_AF-A0A1V0A4Q4-F1
#
_entry.id   AF-A0A1V0A4Q4-F1
#
_cell.length_a   1.000
_cell.length_b   1.000
_cell.length_c   1.000
_cell.angle_alpha   90.00
_cell.angle_beta   90.00
_cell.angle_gamma   90.00
#
_symmetry.space_group_name_H-M   'P 1'
#
loop_
_entity.id
_entity.type
_entity.pdbx_description
1 polymer ?
#
loop_
_entity_poly.entity_id
_entity_poly.type
_entity_poly.pdbx_seq_one_letter_code
_entity_poly.pdbx_strand_id
1 'polypeptide(L)'
;MTVTPEQLRALATRAEALTAEVWALCGGTPGDPAAPDPLVDARQAAGWLARAAEDLQRSAAELARLQVQPCGLPWAVCPEHGNTLTSRAGVSECRVCHRTWSYDRPGRPCPEPATWKVIDRAGTVTRMCDGHVLGARAAAQDATFVRIDEVAGQSQ
;
A
#
# COMPACT_ATOMS: atom_id res chain seq x y z
N MET A 1 -14.01 8.91 -14.72
CA MET A 1 -12.86 7.99 -14.59
C MET A 1 -12.24 8.20 -13.21
N THR A 2 -12.05 7.14 -12.43
CA THR A 2 -11.42 7.22 -11.10
C THR A 2 -9.91 7.00 -11.23
N VAL A 3 -9.10 7.93 -10.76
CA VAL A 3 -7.63 7.78 -10.69
C VAL A 3 -7.28 6.65 -9.72
N THR A 4 -6.32 5.80 -10.08
CA THR A 4 -5.81 4.71 -9.25
C THR A 4 -4.37 4.98 -8.79
N PRO A 5 -3.92 4.41 -7.65
CA PRO A 5 -2.52 4.50 -7.23
C PRO A 5 -1.54 4.04 -8.31
N GLU A 6 -1.88 2.99 -9.05
CA GLU A 6 -1.02 2.43 -10.10
C GLU A 6 -0.84 3.39 -11.28
N GLN A 7 -1.90 4.08 -11.69
CA GLN A 7 -1.80 5.12 -12.72
C GLN A 7 -0.86 6.26 -12.30
N LEU A 8 -0.87 6.64 -11.02
CA LEU A 8 0.05 7.67 -10.50
C LEU A 8 1.50 7.17 -10.44
N ARG A 9 1.74 5.92 -10.03
CA ARG A 9 3.08 5.31 -10.07
C ARG A 9 3.63 5.22 -11.48
N ALA A 10 2.81 4.82 -12.45
CA ALA A 10 3.19 4.76 -13.85
C ALA A 10 3.52 6.14 -14.45
N LEU A 11 2.88 7.21 -13.97
CA LEU A 11 3.25 8.59 -14.31
C LEU A 11 4.60 8.98 -13.69
N ALA A 12 4.83 8.63 -12.42
CA ALA A 12 6.08 8.92 -11.72
C ALA A 12 7.28 8.24 -12.40
N THR A 13 7.17 6.95 -12.74
CA THR A 13 8.23 6.21 -13.44
C THR A 13 8.55 6.82 -14.81
N ARG A 14 7.55 7.33 -15.54
CA ARG A 14 7.78 8.04 -16.80
C ARG A 14 8.50 9.38 -16.58
N ALA A 15 8.14 10.12 -15.52
CA ALA A 15 8.83 11.37 -15.17
C ALA A 15 10.29 11.14 -14.75
N GLU A 16 10.57 10.05 -14.02
CA GLU A 16 11.93 9.61 -13.67
C GLU A 16 12.75 9.27 -14.93
N ALA A 17 12.17 8.51 -15.85
CA ALA A 17 12.82 8.16 -17.12
C ALA A 17 13.17 9.40 -17.94
N LEU A 18 12.21 10.32 -18.12
CA LEU A 18 12.44 11.58 -18.83
C LEU A 18 13.49 12.45 -18.13
N THR A 19 13.48 12.48 -16.80
CA THR A 19 14.52 13.18 -16.00
C THR A 19 15.90 12.62 -16.32
N ALA A 20 16.06 11.30 -16.29
CA ALA A 20 17.33 10.63 -16.58
C ALA A 20 17.80 10.88 -18.02
N GLU A 21 16.89 10.83 -19.00
CA GLU A 21 17.18 11.13 -20.40
C GLU A 21 17.70 12.57 -20.58
N VAL A 22 17.02 13.56 -19.98
CA VAL A 22 17.45 14.97 -20.08
C VAL A 22 18.82 15.17 -19.43
N TRP A 23 19.08 14.57 -18.26
CA TRP A 23 20.40 14.64 -17.64
C TRP A 23 21.48 13.96 -18.46
N ALA A 24 21.20 12.83 -19.10
CA ALA A 24 22.14 12.15 -19.98
C ALA A 24 22.49 12.99 -21.22
N LEU A 25 21.48 13.65 -21.82
CA LEU A 25 21.68 14.53 -22.97
C LEU A 25 22.39 15.84 -22.60
N CYS A 26 22.06 16.43 -21.45
CA CYS A 26 22.57 17.73 -21.03
C CYS A 26 23.82 17.67 -20.15
N GLY A 27 24.23 16.47 -19.70
CA GLY A 27 25.45 16.25 -18.90
C GLY A 27 26.73 16.12 -19.72
N GLY A 28 26.62 16.22 -21.05
CA GLY A 28 27.76 16.19 -21.97
C GLY A 28 28.61 17.47 -21.90
N THR A 29 29.92 17.24 -21.87
CA THR A 29 31.11 18.12 -21.97
C THR A 29 31.03 19.54 -21.39
N PRO A 30 31.93 19.92 -20.44
CA PRO A 30 32.01 21.29 -19.95
C PRO A 30 32.26 22.26 -21.10
N GLY A 31 31.34 23.20 -21.29
CA GLY A 31 31.59 24.40 -22.07
C GLY A 31 32.54 25.34 -21.33
N ASP A 32 32.95 26.42 -21.98
CA ASP A 32 33.65 27.52 -21.32
C ASP A 32 32.81 28.02 -20.12
N PRO A 33 33.33 28.01 -18.88
CA PRO A 33 32.59 28.48 -17.70
C PRO A 33 32.22 29.97 -17.76
N ALA A 34 32.82 30.73 -18.68
CA ALA A 34 32.46 32.13 -18.95
C ALA A 34 31.32 32.29 -19.97
N ALA A 35 30.93 31.23 -20.68
CA ALA A 35 29.86 31.27 -21.67
C ALA A 35 28.48 31.01 -21.02
N PRO A 36 27.40 31.67 -21.50
CA PRO A 36 26.04 31.32 -21.10
C PRO A 36 25.74 29.86 -21.43
N ASP A 37 25.14 29.14 -20.48
CA ASP A 37 24.82 27.73 -20.64
C ASP A 37 23.49 27.55 -21.38
N PRO A 38 23.49 27.07 -22.64
CA PRO A 38 22.27 26.96 -23.45
C PRO A 38 21.33 25.85 -22.98
N LEU A 39 21.75 24.98 -22.06
CA LEU A 39 20.99 23.84 -21.56
C LEU A 39 20.48 24.06 -20.12
N VAL A 40 20.58 25.28 -19.60
CA VAL A 40 20.13 25.62 -18.24
C VAL A 40 18.64 25.34 -18.04
N ASP A 41 17.79 25.76 -18.98
CA ASP A 41 16.35 25.56 -18.91
C ASP A 41 15.96 24.08 -19.01
N ALA A 42 16.67 23.32 -19.86
CA ALA A 42 16.46 21.88 -20.00
C ALA A 42 16.78 21.14 -18.70
N ARG A 43 17.91 21.46 -18.06
CA ARG A 43 18.29 20.88 -16.75
C ARG A 43 17.34 21.32 -15.64
N GLN A 44 16.85 22.56 -15.68
CA GLN A 44 15.82 23.02 -14.76
C GLN A 44 14.51 22.23 -14.94
N ALA A 45 14.07 21.98 -16.18
CA ALA A 45 12.92 21.15 -16.48
C ALA A 45 13.08 19.71 -15.95
N ALA A 46 14.27 19.12 -16.07
CA ALA A 46 14.57 17.81 -15.46
C ALA A 46 14.44 17.84 -13.93
N GLY A 47 14.89 18.92 -13.29
CA GLY A 47 14.68 19.13 -11.85
C GLY A 47 13.21 19.21 -11.45
N TRP A 48 12.36 19.83 -12.27
CA TRP A 48 10.92 19.86 -12.05
C TRP A 48 10.27 18.49 -12.24
N LEU A 49 10.66 17.73 -13.27
CA LEU A 49 10.18 16.37 -13.49
C LEU A 49 10.54 15.43 -12.34
N ALA A 50 11.75 15.54 -11.79
CA ALA A 50 12.18 14.78 -10.62
C ALA A 50 11.25 15.03 -9.41
N ARG A 51 10.97 16.30 -9.11
CA ARG A 51 10.05 16.67 -8.01
C ARG A 51 8.64 16.18 -8.27
N ALA A 52 8.16 16.31 -9.52
CA ALA A 52 6.84 15.83 -9.90
C ALA A 52 6.71 14.30 -9.72
N ALA A 53 7.77 13.53 -10.02
CA ALA A 53 7.78 12.09 -9.78
C ALA A 53 7.64 11.76 -8.28
N GLU A 54 8.38 12.45 -7.41
CA GLU A 54 8.28 12.28 -5.96
C GLU A 54 6.88 12.60 -5.44
N ASP A 55 6.27 13.69 -5.91
CA ASP A 55 4.92 14.09 -5.54
C ASP A 55 3.89 13.06 -6.00
N LEU A 56 4.01 12.54 -7.23
CA LEU A 56 3.15 11.49 -7.76
C LEU A 56 3.26 10.19 -6.94
N GLN A 57 4.47 9.78 -6.53
CA GLN A 57 4.66 8.61 -5.66
C GLN A 57 3.99 8.81 -4.29
N ARG A 58 4.12 10.01 -3.71
CA ARG A 58 3.49 10.34 -2.42
C ARG A 58 1.97 10.29 -2.52
N SER A 59 1.40 10.89 -3.55
CA SER A 59 -0.04 10.85 -3.80
C SER A 59 -0.54 9.43 -4.09
N ALA A 60 0.23 8.62 -4.81
CA ALA A 60 -0.11 7.20 -5.01
C ALA A 60 -0.18 6.44 -3.69
N ALA A 61 0.78 6.66 -2.79
CA ALA A 61 0.80 6.05 -1.47
C ALA A 61 -0.37 6.50 -0.59
N GLU A 62 -0.70 7.80 -0.60
CA GLU A 62 -1.85 8.34 0.13
C GLU A 62 -3.17 7.80 -0.40
N LEU A 63 -3.36 7.80 -1.73
CA LEU A 63 -4.55 7.26 -2.36
C LEU A 63 -4.72 5.77 -2.06
N ALA A 64 -3.62 5.00 -2.08
CA ALA A 64 -3.65 3.60 -1.69
C ALA A 64 -4.14 3.44 -0.24
N ARG A 65 -3.65 4.25 0.71
CA ARG A 65 -4.11 4.22 2.11
C ARG A 65 -5.59 4.55 2.25
N LEU A 66 -6.08 5.55 1.54
CA LEU A 66 -7.49 5.95 1.57
C LEU A 66 -8.42 4.90 0.96
N GLN A 67 -7.93 4.10 0.01
CA GLN A 67 -8.69 3.02 -0.61
C GLN A 67 -8.75 1.76 0.26
N VAL A 68 -7.87 1.60 1.25
CA VAL A 68 -7.91 0.49 2.19
C VAL A 68 -9.17 0.56 3.04
N GLN A 69 -10.03 -0.43 2.87
CA GLN A 69 -11.21 -0.60 3.70
C GLN A 69 -10.84 -1.34 4.98
N PRO A 70 -11.50 -1.07 6.13
CA PRO A 70 -11.34 -1.89 7.31
C PRO A 70 -11.83 -3.32 7.03
N CYS A 71 -11.25 -4.28 7.73
CA CYS A 71 -11.62 -5.69 7.62
C CYS A 71 -13.10 -5.92 7.95
N GLY A 72 -13.62 -5.25 8.99
CA GLY A 72 -15.05 -5.22 9.28
C GLY A 72 -15.67 -6.55 9.75
N LEU A 73 -14.89 -7.65 9.82
CA LEU A 73 -15.36 -8.90 10.44
C LEU A 73 -15.86 -8.63 11.87
N PRO A 74 -16.93 -9.30 12.33
CA PRO A 74 -17.67 -8.88 13.51
C PRO A 74 -16.93 -9.12 14.83
N TRP A 75 -15.74 -9.70 14.79
CA TRP A 75 -14.82 -9.81 15.91
C TRP A 75 -13.43 -9.30 15.51
N ALA A 76 -12.67 -8.79 16.48
CA ALA A 76 -11.28 -8.40 16.26
C ALA A 76 -10.29 -9.51 16.62
N VAL A 77 -9.07 -9.37 16.09
CA VAL A 77 -7.95 -10.30 16.26
C VAL A 77 -6.69 -9.55 16.69
N CYS A 78 -5.69 -10.28 17.17
CA CYS A 78 -4.33 -9.76 17.23
C CYS A 78 -3.82 -9.59 15.79
N PRO A 79 -3.34 -8.40 15.38
CA PRO A 79 -2.86 -8.19 14.02
C PRO A 79 -1.73 -9.15 13.61
N GLU A 80 -0.92 -9.57 14.58
CA GLU A 80 0.26 -10.42 14.36
C GLU A 80 0.02 -11.91 14.63
N HIS A 81 -0.96 -12.24 15.49
CA HIS A 81 -1.14 -13.60 15.99
C HIS A 81 -2.55 -14.16 15.76
N GLY A 82 -3.43 -13.42 15.09
CA GLY A 82 -4.77 -13.86 14.74
C GLY A 82 -5.71 -14.01 15.93
N ASN A 83 -6.50 -15.09 15.96
CA ASN A 83 -7.57 -15.32 16.95
C ASN A 83 -7.01 -15.76 18.32
N THR A 84 -6.20 -14.91 18.93
CA THR A 84 -5.49 -15.17 20.20
C THR A 84 -5.88 -14.19 21.30
N LEU A 85 -6.82 -13.28 21.02
CA LEU A 85 -7.30 -12.31 22.00
C LEU A 85 -8.14 -12.98 23.09
N THR A 86 -7.96 -12.51 24.31
CA THR A 86 -8.83 -12.76 25.45
C THR A 86 -9.27 -11.44 26.04
N SER A 87 -10.52 -11.35 26.50
CA SER A 87 -11.03 -10.16 27.20
C SER A 87 -11.30 -10.48 28.67
N ARG A 88 -10.80 -9.62 29.56
CA ARG A 88 -11.08 -9.67 31.00
C ARG A 88 -11.30 -8.26 31.52
N ALA A 89 -12.41 -8.04 32.24
CA ALA A 89 -12.75 -6.74 32.83
C ALA A 89 -12.70 -5.55 31.84
N GLY A 90 -13.13 -5.77 30.59
CA GLY A 90 -13.13 -4.72 29.56
C GLY A 90 -11.76 -4.41 28.96
N VAL A 91 -10.71 -5.14 29.32
CA VAL A 91 -9.39 -5.08 28.70
C VAL A 91 -9.18 -6.33 27.85
N SER A 92 -8.73 -6.15 26.61
CA SER A 92 -8.31 -7.26 25.78
C SER A 92 -6.80 -7.42 25.78
N GLU A 93 -6.34 -8.66 25.75
CA GLU A 93 -4.93 -9.02 25.68
C GLU A 93 -4.72 -10.12 24.64
N CYS A 94 -3.64 -10.03 23.87
CA CYS A 94 -3.18 -11.14 23.05
C CYS A 94 -2.43 -12.16 23.91
N ARG A 95 -2.87 -13.41 23.93
CA ARG A 95 -2.21 -14.49 24.68
C ARG A 95 -0.79 -14.85 24.21
N VAL A 96 -0.34 -14.31 23.09
CA VAL A 96 0.98 -14.63 22.49
C VAL A 96 1.98 -13.49 22.67
N CYS A 97 1.63 -12.27 22.24
CA CYS A 97 2.54 -11.12 22.36
C CYS A 97 2.22 -10.20 23.54
N HIS A 98 1.21 -10.50 24.35
CA HIS A 98 0.80 -9.73 25.53
C HIS A 98 0.47 -8.25 25.25
N ARG A 99 0.30 -7.86 23.98
CA ARG A 99 -0.23 -6.55 23.63
C ARG A 99 -1.64 -6.43 24.21
N THR A 100 -1.90 -5.30 24.86
CA THR A 100 -3.19 -5.00 25.49
C THR A 100 -3.92 -3.88 24.77
N TRP A 101 -5.24 -3.90 24.91
CA TRP A 101 -6.15 -2.85 24.48
C TRP A 101 -7.08 -2.54 25.64
N SER A 102 -7.22 -1.26 25.98
CA SER A 102 -8.02 -0.76 27.12
C SER A 102 -9.55 -0.86 26.91
N TYR A 103 -9.99 -1.62 25.92
CA TYR A 103 -11.39 -1.84 25.57
C TYR A 103 -11.59 -3.30 25.16
N ASP A 104 -12.84 -3.77 25.22
CA ASP A 104 -13.21 -5.09 24.68
C ASP A 104 -13.12 -5.07 23.15
N ARG A 105 -11.97 -5.50 22.66
CA ARG A 105 -11.61 -5.53 21.25
C ARG A 105 -12.32 -6.67 20.51
N PRO A 106 -12.34 -7.94 20.98
CA PRO A 106 -13.09 -9.02 20.35
C PRO A 106 -14.57 -8.73 20.12
N GLY A 107 -15.21 -7.96 21.01
CA GLY A 107 -16.63 -7.59 20.88
C GLY A 107 -16.92 -6.49 19.85
N ARG A 108 -15.94 -6.04 19.08
CA ARG A 108 -16.11 -4.96 18.08
C ARG A 108 -15.69 -5.42 16.68
N PRO A 109 -16.28 -4.83 15.62
CA PRO A 109 -15.82 -5.05 14.26
C PRO A 109 -14.33 -4.75 14.12
N CYS A 110 -13.65 -5.57 13.34
CA CYS A 110 -12.21 -5.46 13.15
C CYS A 110 -11.82 -4.15 12.45
N PRO A 111 -11.03 -3.28 13.09
CA PRO A 111 -10.62 -2.00 12.51
C PRO A 111 -9.39 -2.13 11.61
N GLU A 112 -8.77 -3.32 11.57
CA GLU A 112 -7.52 -3.54 10.85
C GLU A 112 -7.72 -3.42 9.34
N PRO A 113 -6.71 -2.93 8.60
CA PRO A 113 -6.80 -2.78 7.15
C PRO A 113 -7.04 -4.12 6.47
N ALA A 114 -8.01 -4.19 5.57
CA ALA A 114 -8.21 -5.37 4.74
C ALA A 114 -7.14 -5.41 3.64
N THR A 115 -6.26 -6.40 3.70
CA THR A 115 -5.12 -6.60 2.81
C THR A 115 -5.26 -7.85 1.94
N TRP A 116 -6.28 -8.67 2.18
CA TRP A 116 -6.53 -9.92 1.49
C TRP A 116 -7.94 -10.03 0.92
N LYS A 117 -8.05 -10.66 -0.25
CA LYS A 117 -9.26 -11.25 -0.80
C LYS A 117 -9.20 -12.75 -0.55
N VAL A 118 -10.13 -13.27 0.23
CA VAL A 118 -10.27 -14.71 0.52
C VAL A 118 -11.48 -15.23 -0.24
N ILE A 119 -11.28 -16.28 -1.02
CA ILE A 119 -12.33 -16.93 -1.81
C ILE A 119 -12.53 -18.32 -1.19
N ASP A 120 -13.69 -18.58 -0.59
CA ASP A 120 -13.99 -19.89 -0.03
C ASP A 120 -14.30 -20.93 -1.13
N ARG A 121 -14.51 -22.18 -0.71
CA ARG A 121 -14.87 -23.28 -1.63
C ARG A 121 -16.16 -23.04 -2.41
N ALA A 122 -17.10 -22.27 -1.85
CA ALA A 122 -18.35 -21.91 -2.51
C ALA A 122 -18.19 -20.72 -3.48
N GLY A 123 -16.99 -20.13 -3.56
CA GLY A 123 -16.71 -18.94 -4.37
C GLY A 123 -17.04 -17.63 -3.66
N THR A 124 -17.43 -17.66 -2.37
CA THR A 124 -17.74 -16.44 -1.61
C THR A 124 -16.46 -15.64 -1.40
N VAL A 125 -16.52 -14.37 -1.78
CA VAL A 125 -15.40 -13.44 -1.62
C VAL A 125 -15.55 -12.67 -0.32
N THR A 126 -14.55 -12.77 0.56
CA THR A 126 -14.46 -11.99 1.80
C THR A 126 -13.15 -11.19 1.83
N ARG A 127 -13.20 -9.92 2.25
CA ARG A 127 -12.00 -9.12 2.48
C ARG A 127 -11.54 -9.27 3.93
N MET A 128 -10.25 -9.55 4.13
CA MET A 128 -9.70 -9.84 5.46
C MET A 128 -8.39 -9.08 5.70
N CYS A 129 -8.12 -8.71 6.96
CA CYS A 129 -6.79 -8.27 7.40
C CYS A 129 -5.84 -9.45 7.60
N ASP A 130 -4.55 -9.17 7.76
CA ASP A 130 -3.51 -10.19 7.98
C ASP A 130 -3.85 -11.11 9.17
N GLY A 131 -4.25 -10.53 10.30
CA GLY A 131 -4.62 -11.30 11.49
C GLY A 131 -5.79 -12.26 11.25
N HIS A 132 -6.78 -11.87 10.42
CA HIS A 132 -7.90 -12.75 10.09
C HIS A 132 -7.50 -13.86 9.12
N VAL A 133 -6.58 -13.58 8.21
CA VAL A 133 -6.05 -14.61 7.31
C VAL A 133 -5.29 -15.69 8.07
N LEU A 134 -4.57 -15.36 9.15
CA LEU A 134 -3.93 -16.35 10.01
C LEU A 134 -4.93 -17.37 10.56
N GLY A 135 -6.09 -16.91 11.04
CA GLY A 135 -7.16 -17.78 11.51
C GLY A 135 -7.87 -18.53 10.38
N ALA A 136 -8.17 -17.84 9.27
CA ALA A 136 -8.86 -18.42 8.14
C ALA A 136 -8.06 -19.53 7.46
N ARG A 137 -6.72 -19.39 7.35
CA ARG A 137 -5.85 -20.46 6.80
C ARG A 137 -5.90 -21.75 7.62
N ALA A 138 -6.09 -21.64 8.93
CA ALA A 138 -6.22 -22.81 9.79
C ALA A 138 -7.60 -23.51 9.68
N ALA A 139 -8.64 -22.77 9.28
CA ALA A 139 -10.03 -23.26 9.32
C ALA A 139 -10.65 -23.53 7.93
N ALA A 140 -10.23 -22.81 6.90
CA ALA A 140 -10.84 -22.84 5.57
C ALA A 140 -10.04 -23.72 4.61
N GLN A 141 -10.39 -25.01 4.57
CA GLN A 141 -9.87 -25.94 3.57
C GLN A 141 -10.31 -25.48 2.17
N ASP A 142 -9.41 -25.61 1.19
CA ASP A 142 -9.62 -25.23 -0.22
C ASP A 142 -9.94 -23.74 -0.48
N ALA A 143 -9.73 -22.86 0.49
CA ALA A 143 -9.86 -21.43 0.26
C ALA A 143 -8.64 -20.86 -0.49
N THR A 144 -8.89 -19.92 -1.41
CA THR A 144 -7.85 -19.16 -2.11
C THR A 144 -7.60 -17.84 -1.40
N PHE A 145 -6.33 -17.50 -1.14
CA PHE A 145 -5.92 -16.28 -0.45
C PHE A 145 -5.10 -15.42 -1.40
N VAL A 146 -5.62 -14.25 -1.78
CA VAL A 146 -4.96 -13.33 -2.71
C VAL A 146 -4.72 -11.99 -2.01
N ARG A 147 -3.51 -11.45 -2.11
CA ARG A 147 -3.19 -10.13 -1.58
C ARG A 147 -3.81 -9.04 -2.46
N ILE A 148 -4.46 -8.04 -1.85
CA ILE A 148 -5.19 -6.99 -2.59
C ILE A 148 -4.23 -6.09 -3.38
N ASP A 149 -3.02 -5.88 -2.88
CA ASP A 149 -1.99 -5.11 -3.57
C ASP A 149 -1.33 -5.86 -4.75
N GLU A 150 -1.47 -7.19 -4.82
CA GLU A 150 -1.03 -7.99 -5.99
C GLU A 150 -2.04 -7.93 -7.15
N VAL A 151 -3.33 -7.78 -6.86
CA VAL A 151 -4.40 -7.74 -7.90
C VAL A 151 -4.40 -6.41 -8.68
N ALA A 152 -3.89 -5.34 -8.09
CA ALA A 152 -3.80 -4.03 -8.75
C ALA A 152 -2.85 -4.03 -9.98
N GLY A 153 -1.98 -5.04 -10.11
CA GLY A 153 -1.07 -5.21 -11.25
C GLY A 153 -1.61 -6.09 -12.39
N GLN A 154 -2.85 -6.59 -12.33
CA GLN A 154 -3.38 -7.58 -13.30
C GLN A 154 -4.66 -7.14 -14.03
N SER A 155 -4.96 -5.85 -14.07
CA SER A 155 -6.00 -5.33 -14.98
C SER A 155 -5.36 -4.99 -16.33
N GLN A 156 -5.29 -6.00 -17.21
CA GLN A 156 -5.12 -5.80 -18.66
C GLN A 156 -6.41 -5.24 -19.27
#